data_AF-A0A7Z9XER7-F1
#
_entry.id   AF-A0A7Z9XER7-F1
#
_cell.length_a   1.000
_cell.length_b   1.000
_cell.length_c   1.000
_cell.angle_alpha   90.00
_cell.angle_beta   90.00
_cell.angle_gamma   90.00
#
_symmetry.space_group_name_H-M   'P 1'
#
loop_
_entity.id
_entity.type
_entity.pdbx_description
1 polymer ?
#
loop_
_entity_poly.entity_id
_entity_poly.type
_entity_poly.pdbx_seq_one_letter_code
_entity_poly.pdbx_strand_id
1 'polypeptide(L)'
;MAIKEHFAVKTVLGDNAIELRADPGEAFLVKDILIHNPATDYATVKIEKTTVGYFRVGGSLGSHLPFPYAPTKHAMGFTLTPGEPVSVEYNAIKDQFGNTLDIFWPRETAIAVTKDIPEITWHNINEQIGI
;
A
#
# COMPACT_ATOMS: atom_id res chain seq x y z
N MET A 1 15.95 -4.18 33.66
CA MET A 1 15.47 -2.80 33.45
C MET A 1 14.21 -2.88 32.59
N ALA A 2 13.13 -2.23 32.99
CA ALA A 2 11.83 -2.34 32.31
C ALA A 2 11.85 -1.55 31.00
N ILE A 3 11.20 -2.11 29.97
CA ILE A 3 10.91 -1.41 28.72
C ILE A 3 10.05 -0.19 29.05
N LYS A 4 10.55 1.04 28.76
CA LYS A 4 9.84 2.30 29.04
C LYS A 4 8.53 2.42 28.24
N GLU A 5 8.49 1.86 27.02
CA GLU A 5 7.31 1.85 26.15
C GLU A 5 7.26 0.57 25.32
N HIS A 6 6.07 -0.04 25.21
CA HIS A 6 5.89 -1.23 24.40
C HIS A 6 6.06 -0.83 22.93
N PHE A 7 7.15 -1.30 22.29
CA PHE A 7 7.57 -0.96 20.92
C PHE A 7 8.25 0.39 20.71
N ALA A 8 9.29 0.69 21.50
CA ALA A 8 10.24 1.76 21.19
C ALA A 8 10.93 1.49 19.84
N VAL A 9 10.57 2.24 18.81
CA VAL A 9 11.16 2.13 17.46
C VAL A 9 11.78 3.47 17.10
N LYS A 10 13.06 3.44 16.73
CA LYS A 10 13.72 4.58 16.10
C LYS A 10 13.91 4.30 14.61
N THR A 11 13.42 5.21 13.78
CA THR A 11 13.51 5.11 12.32
C THR A 11 14.31 6.29 11.78
N VAL A 12 15.17 6.02 10.80
CA VAL A 12 15.88 7.02 10.01
C VAL A 12 15.60 6.74 8.54
N LEU A 13 15.35 7.79 7.77
CA LEU A 13 15.14 7.73 6.32
C LEU A 13 16.31 8.41 5.61
N GLY A 14 16.70 7.87 4.45
CA GLY A 14 17.83 8.37 3.65
C GLY A 14 19.17 7.80 4.08
N ASP A 15 20.25 8.53 3.79
CA ASP A 15 21.63 8.03 3.90
C ASP A 15 22.27 8.23 5.28
N ASN A 16 21.50 8.70 6.28
CA ASN A 16 22.03 8.92 7.62
C ASN A 16 22.12 7.60 8.39
N ALA A 17 23.28 7.36 9.01
CA ALA A 17 23.43 6.24 9.92
C ALA A 17 22.53 6.42 11.15
N ILE A 18 21.85 5.34 11.54
CA ILE A 18 21.09 5.34 12.80
C ILE A 18 22.04 5.19 13.98
N GLU A 19 22.00 6.16 14.89
CA GLU A 19 22.77 6.12 16.12
C GLU A 19 21.85 6.03 17.34
N LEU A 20 22.21 5.16 18.27
CA LEU A 20 21.51 4.96 19.54
C LEU A 20 22.50 5.15 20.68
N ARG A 21 22.10 5.92 21.69
CA ARG A 21 22.89 6.17 22.90
C ARG A 21 22.00 6.06 24.12
N ALA A 22 22.51 5.41 25.15
CA ALA A 22 21.85 5.29 26.44
C ALA A 22 22.29 6.46 27.32
N ASP A 23 21.38 6.92 28.17
CA ASP A 23 21.73 7.89 29.20
C ASP A 23 22.65 7.25 30.26
N PRO A 24 23.44 8.06 31.00
CA PRO A 24 24.31 7.54 32.05
C PRO A 24 23.53 6.71 33.08
N GLY A 25 23.97 5.47 33.32
CA GLY A 25 23.30 4.53 34.22
C GLY A 25 22.16 3.74 33.56
N GLU A 26 21.85 4.01 32.29
CA GLU A 26 20.88 3.24 31.51
C GLU A 26 21.56 2.29 30.52
N ALA A 27 20.83 1.25 30.11
CA ALA A 27 21.22 0.35 29.04
C ALA A 27 19.98 -0.03 28.25
N PHE A 28 20.12 -0.14 26.92
CA PHE A 28 19.06 -0.64 26.05
C PHE A 28 19.51 -1.93 25.38
N LEU A 29 18.54 -2.80 25.14
CA LEU A 29 18.70 -4.01 24.34
C LEU A 29 18.03 -3.77 22.99
N VAL A 30 18.81 -3.85 21.92
CA VAL A 30 18.25 -3.88 20.56
C VAL A 30 17.71 -5.28 20.31
N LYS A 31 16.40 -5.39 20.12
CA LYS A 31 15.73 -6.68 19.88
C LYS A 31 15.72 -7.08 18.42
N ASP A 32 15.58 -6.09 17.53
CA ASP A 32 15.44 -6.33 16.10
C ASP A 32 15.97 -5.13 15.30
N ILE A 33 16.42 -5.40 14.08
CA ILE A 33 16.92 -4.40 13.12
C ILE A 33 16.25 -4.68 11.78
N LEU A 34 15.41 -3.74 11.35
CA LEU A 34 14.65 -3.86 10.12
C LEU A 34 15.17 -2.87 9.08
N ILE A 35 15.57 -3.35 7.90
CA ILE A 35 16.13 -2.52 6.83
C ILE A 35 15.27 -2.66 5.58
N HIS A 36 14.67 -1.55 5.18
CA HIS A 36 13.79 -1.47 4.02
C HIS A 36 14.49 -0.75 2.87
N ASN A 37 14.47 -1.37 1.68
CA ASN A 37 14.99 -0.82 0.43
C ASN A 37 16.39 -0.18 0.57
N PRO A 38 17.42 -0.95 0.94
CA PRO A 38 18.75 -0.40 1.15
C PRO A 38 19.38 0.01 -0.19
N ALA A 39 20.08 1.15 -0.19
CA ALA A 39 20.87 1.60 -1.34
C ALA A 39 22.18 0.79 -1.53
N THR A 40 22.58 0.02 -0.52
CA THR A 40 23.81 -0.80 -0.53
C THR A 40 23.50 -2.23 -0.07
N ASP A 41 24.33 -3.18 -0.51
CA ASP A 41 24.06 -4.60 -0.24
C ASP A 41 24.41 -5.05 1.18
N TYR A 42 25.08 -4.22 1.98
CA TYR A 42 25.59 -4.58 3.29
C TYR A 42 25.37 -3.50 4.35
N ALA A 43 24.96 -3.93 5.54
CA ALA A 43 24.87 -3.11 6.73
C ALA A 43 25.92 -3.55 7.76
N THR A 44 26.58 -2.56 8.37
CA THR A 44 27.54 -2.80 9.45
C THR A 44 26.98 -2.28 10.75
N VAL A 45 26.93 -3.13 11.78
CA VAL A 45 26.49 -2.76 13.12
C VAL A 45 27.72 -2.61 14.01
N LYS A 46 27.85 -1.44 14.64
CA LYS A 46 28.96 -1.11 15.52
C LYS A 46 28.43 -0.70 16.89
N ILE A 47 29.14 -1.12 17.93
CA ILE A 47 29.01 -0.57 19.27
C ILE A 47 30.31 0.20 19.53
N GLU A 48 30.19 1.51 19.64
CA GLU A 48 31.33 2.43 19.70
C GLU A 48 32.28 2.22 18.50
N LYS A 49 33.50 1.75 18.74
CA LYS A 49 34.51 1.49 17.70
C LYS A 49 34.58 0.02 17.29
N THR A 50 33.79 -0.85 17.92
CA THR A 50 33.84 -2.30 17.69
C THR A 50 32.73 -2.72 16.74
N THR A 51 33.09 -3.43 15.67
CA THR A 51 32.10 -4.03 14.77
C THR A 51 31.57 -5.31 15.41
N VAL A 52 30.26 -5.34 15.66
CA VAL A 52 29.58 -6.48 16.29
C VAL A 52 28.80 -7.32 15.28
N GLY A 53 28.55 -6.78 14.09
CA GLY A 53 27.84 -7.49 13.05
C GLY A 53 28.07 -6.91 11.66
N TYR A 54 28.06 -7.79 10.68
CA TYR A 54 28.11 -7.46 9.26
C TYR A 54 27.08 -8.32 8.55
N PHE A 55 26.06 -7.66 7.99
CA PHE A 55 24.88 -8.34 7.47
C PHE A 55 24.68 -7.94 6.01
N ARG A 56 24.37 -8.92 5.17
CA ARG A 56 23.88 -8.65 3.82
C ARG A 56 22.42 -8.18 3.95
N VAL A 57 22.08 -7.09 3.29
CA VAL A 57 20.76 -6.48 3.34
C VAL A 57 20.13 -6.28 1.95
N GLY A 58 20.92 -6.49 0.89
CA GLY A 58 20.50 -6.38 -0.50
C GLY A 58 21.18 -7.40 -1.42
N GLY A 59 21.17 -7.11 -2.71
CA GLY A 59 21.78 -7.94 -3.75
C GLY A 59 20.96 -9.17 -4.16
N SER A 60 21.49 -9.90 -5.13
CA SER A 60 20.82 -11.05 -5.77
C SER A 60 20.55 -12.23 -4.83
N LEU A 61 21.28 -12.30 -3.72
CA LEU A 61 21.17 -13.36 -2.73
C LEU A 61 20.23 -13.00 -1.56
N GLY A 62 19.60 -11.82 -1.59
CA GLY A 62 18.62 -11.37 -0.60
C GLY A 62 19.21 -10.87 0.72
N SER A 63 18.33 -10.59 1.69
CA SER A 63 18.69 -9.96 2.98
C SER A 63 18.76 -10.95 4.14
N HIS A 64 19.78 -10.82 4.99
CA HIS A 64 19.86 -11.47 6.31
C HIS A 64 18.96 -10.79 7.34
N LEU A 65 18.64 -9.51 7.13
CA LEU A 65 17.77 -8.70 7.97
C LEU A 65 16.52 -8.32 7.16
N PRO A 66 15.63 -9.28 6.87
CA PRO A 66 14.47 -9.02 6.04
C PRO A 66 13.55 -8.05 6.77
N PHE A 67 13.14 -6.99 6.09
CA PHE A 67 12.00 -6.20 6.54
C PHE A 67 10.74 -7.04 6.23
N PRO A 68 9.97 -7.49 7.24
CA PRO A 68 8.72 -8.16 6.98
C PRO A 68 7.79 -7.14 6.33
N TYR A 69 7.73 -7.19 4.99
CA TYR A 69 6.70 -6.50 4.24
C TYR A 69 5.41 -7.20 4.62
N ALA A 70 4.67 -6.61 5.55
CA ALA A 70 3.23 -6.79 5.58
C ALA A 70 2.73 -5.78 4.55
N PRO A 71 2.53 -6.16 3.26
CA PRO A 71 1.59 -5.39 2.48
C PRO A 71 0.31 -5.58 3.26
N THR A 72 -0.09 -4.57 4.03
CA THR A 72 -1.49 -4.43 4.37
C THR A 72 -2.17 -4.59 3.02
N LYS A 73 -2.92 -5.69 2.85
CA LYS A 73 -3.54 -6.10 1.59
C LYS A 73 -4.63 -5.08 1.28
N HIS A 74 -4.23 -3.86 0.98
CA HIS A 74 -5.07 -2.84 0.41
C HIS A 74 -4.95 -3.03 -1.08
N ALA A 75 -6.06 -3.36 -1.71
CA ALA A 75 -6.18 -3.40 -3.16
C ALA A 75 -5.81 -2.01 -3.70
N MET A 76 -4.61 -1.89 -4.26
CA MET A 76 -4.15 -0.70 -4.95
C MET A 76 -4.26 -0.99 -6.44
N GLY A 77 -5.34 -0.51 -7.04
CA GLY A 77 -5.48 -0.42 -8.49
C GLY A 77 -6.47 -1.40 -9.10
N PHE A 78 -7.50 -0.83 -9.71
CA PHE A 78 -8.32 -1.49 -10.73
C PHE A 78 -7.55 -1.41 -12.07
N THR A 79 -7.17 -2.55 -12.65
CA THR A 79 -6.49 -2.61 -13.95
C THR A 79 -7.50 -3.01 -15.01
N LEU A 80 -7.69 -2.17 -16.03
CA LEU A 80 -8.46 -2.51 -17.23
C LEU A 80 -7.49 -2.88 -18.36
N THR A 81 -7.67 -4.05 -18.95
CA THR A 81 -6.97 -4.40 -20.19
C THR A 81 -7.63 -3.64 -21.35
N PRO A 82 -6.88 -2.89 -22.17
CA PRO A 82 -7.45 -2.20 -23.32
C PRO A 82 -8.01 -3.20 -24.33
N GLY A 83 -9.23 -2.94 -24.84
CA GLY A 83 -9.78 -3.65 -26.01
C GLY A 83 -10.80 -4.75 -25.70
N GLU A 84 -11.04 -5.10 -24.44
CA GLU A 84 -12.09 -6.05 -24.05
C GLU A 84 -13.10 -5.37 -23.12
N PRO A 85 -14.42 -5.45 -23.40
CA PRO A 85 -15.43 -4.94 -22.48
C PRO A 85 -15.40 -5.76 -21.18
N VAL A 86 -14.97 -5.13 -20.09
CA VAL A 86 -15.01 -5.75 -18.76
C VAL A 86 -16.39 -5.51 -18.15
N SER A 87 -17.24 -6.54 -18.17
CA SER A 87 -18.50 -6.55 -17.42
C SER A 87 -18.22 -6.90 -15.96
N VAL A 88 -18.40 -5.95 -15.05
CA VAL A 88 -18.45 -6.20 -13.61
C VAL A 88 -19.89 -6.47 -13.19
N GLU A 89 -20.13 -7.52 -12.42
CA GLU A 89 -21.44 -7.80 -11.85
C GLU A 89 -21.87 -6.67 -10.89
N TYR A 90 -23.18 -6.46 -10.79
CA TYR A 90 -23.74 -5.51 -9.83
C TYR A 90 -23.30 -5.90 -8.39
N ASN A 91 -22.82 -4.94 -7.60
CA ASN A 91 -22.25 -5.11 -6.25
C ASN A 91 -20.90 -5.87 -6.17
N ALA A 92 -20.13 -5.94 -7.25
CA ALA A 92 -18.80 -6.55 -7.23
C ALA A 92 -17.75 -5.77 -6.42
N ILE A 93 -17.99 -4.49 -6.15
CA ILE A 93 -17.07 -3.63 -5.39
C ILE A 93 -17.49 -3.66 -3.92
N LYS A 94 -16.61 -4.19 -3.06
CA LYS A 94 -16.86 -4.33 -1.62
C LYS A 94 -15.73 -3.74 -0.79
N ASP A 95 -16.05 -3.24 0.40
CA ASP A 95 -15.06 -2.85 1.40
C ASP A 95 -14.44 -4.08 2.10
N GLN A 96 -13.48 -3.86 2.99
CA GLN A 96 -12.82 -4.92 3.76
C GLN A 96 -13.75 -5.66 4.74
N PHE A 97 -14.97 -5.16 4.95
CA PHE A 97 -16.00 -5.73 5.82
C PHE A 97 -17.12 -6.41 5.02
N GLY A 98 -17.00 -6.46 3.68
CA GLY A 98 -17.97 -7.11 2.78
C GLY A 98 -19.18 -6.26 2.42
N ASN A 99 -19.21 -4.98 2.80
CA ASN A 99 -20.27 -4.05 2.40
C ASN A 99 -20.04 -3.58 0.97
N THR A 100 -21.10 -3.41 0.20
CA THR A 100 -21.02 -2.84 -1.15
C THR A 100 -20.55 -1.39 -1.11
N LEU A 101 -19.59 -1.05 -1.97
CA LEU A 101 -19.16 0.33 -2.20
C LEU A 101 -19.65 0.79 -3.58
N ASP A 102 -20.35 1.93 -3.59
CA ASP A 102 -20.76 2.59 -4.84
C ASP A 102 -19.69 3.58 -5.30
N ILE A 103 -19.44 3.58 -6.61
CA ILE A 103 -18.62 4.60 -7.23
C ILE A 103 -19.48 5.86 -7.41
N PHE A 104 -19.29 6.83 -6.52
CA PHE A 104 -19.94 8.13 -6.63
C PHE A 104 -19.19 9.02 -7.62
N TRP A 105 -19.88 9.46 -8.66
CA TRP A 105 -19.36 10.47 -9.57
C TRP A 105 -19.95 11.84 -9.20
N PRO A 106 -19.10 12.85 -8.90
CA PRO A 106 -19.60 14.20 -8.64
C PRO A 106 -20.29 14.75 -9.90
N ARG A 107 -21.27 15.63 -9.69
CA ARG A 107 -22.13 16.22 -10.72
C ARG A 107 -21.40 16.86 -11.92
N GLU A 108 -20.11 17.12 -11.80
CA GLU A 108 -19.30 17.87 -12.77
C GLU A 108 -18.50 16.99 -13.74
N THR A 109 -18.42 15.67 -13.53
CA THR A 109 -17.79 14.76 -14.48
C THR A 109 -18.84 14.18 -15.42
N ALA A 110 -18.84 14.64 -16.68
CA ALA A 110 -19.63 14.01 -17.72
C ALA A 110 -19.08 12.58 -17.98
N ILE A 111 -19.93 11.57 -17.79
CA ILE A 111 -19.63 10.19 -18.15
C ILE A 111 -20.12 10.01 -19.58
N ALA A 112 -19.20 9.79 -20.53
CA ALA A 112 -19.56 9.38 -21.87
C ALA A 112 -19.92 7.88 -21.85
N VAL A 113 -21.20 7.57 -21.69
CA VAL A 113 -21.70 6.20 -21.91
C VAL A 113 -21.97 6.06 -23.40
N THR A 114 -21.03 5.47 -24.14
CA THR A 114 -21.32 5.01 -25.51
C THR A 114 -22.11 3.73 -25.39
N LYS A 115 -23.43 3.81 -25.53
CA LYS A 115 -24.30 2.64 -25.53
C LYS A 115 -24.52 2.23 -26.98
N ASP A 116 -24.01 1.07 -27.38
CA ASP A 116 -24.48 0.38 -28.58
C ASP A 116 -25.89 -0.15 -28.29
N ILE A 117 -26.89 0.75 -28.27
CA ILE A 117 -28.29 0.35 -28.22
C ILE A 117 -28.73 0.08 -29.66
N PRO A 118 -29.24 -1.12 -29.99
CA PRO A 118 -30.06 -1.23 -31.18
C PRO A 118 -31.27 -0.29 -31.00
N GLU A 119 -31.37 0.67 -31.91
CA GLU A 119 -32.44 1.66 -32.12
C GLU A 119 -33.67 1.51 -31.19
N ILE A 120 -33.76 2.33 -30.15
CA ILE A 120 -35.02 2.51 -29.41
C ILE A 120 -35.90 3.42 -30.26
N THR A 121 -36.88 2.86 -30.95
CA THR A 121 -37.95 3.62 -31.58
C THR A 121 -38.81 4.25 -30.50
N TRP A 122 -38.66 5.57 -30.33
CA TRP A 122 -39.57 6.35 -29.50
C TRP A 122 -40.91 6.47 -30.23
N HIS A 123 -41.91 5.70 -29.81
CA HIS A 123 -43.29 6.04 -30.17
C HIS A 123 -43.70 7.27 -29.37
N ASN A 124 -43.92 8.39 -30.07
CA ASN A 124 -44.47 9.59 -29.46
C ASN A 124 -45.83 9.24 -28.85
N ILE A 125 -45.93 9.38 -27.53
CA ILE A 125 -47.15 9.13 -26.75
C ILE A 125 -48.32 10.04 -27.23
N ASN A 126 -48.00 11.15 -27.91
CA ASN A 126 -48.97 12.11 -28.43
C ASN A 126 -49.85 11.58 -29.57
N GLU A 127 -49.54 10.43 -30.20
CA GLU A 127 -50.44 9.80 -31.20
C GLU A 127 -51.41 8.79 -30.57
N GLN A 128 -51.27 8.47 -29.27
CA GLN A 128 -52.11 7.50 -28.56
C GLN A 128 -53.22 8.11 -27.70
N ILE A 129 -53.22 9.44 -27.53
CA ILE A 129 -54.28 10.20 -26.86
C ILE A 129 -54.88 11.17 -27.88
N GLY A 130 -55.93 10.71 -28.57
CA GLY A 130 -56.65 11.51 -29.55
C GLY A 130 -57.19 12.81 -28.96
N ILE A 131 -56.59 13.92 -29.37
CA ILE A 131 -57.22 15.22 -29.55
C ILE A 131 -56.94 15.63 -30.99
#